data_AF-A0A920JPE0-F1
#
_entry.id   AF-A0A920JPE0-F1
#
_cell.length_a   1.000
_cell.length_b   1.000
_cell.length_c   1.000
_cell.angle_alpha   90.00
_cell.angle_beta   90.00
_cell.angle_gamma   90.00
#
_symmetry.space_group_name_H-M   'P 1'
#
loop_
_entity.id
_entity.type
_entity.pdbx_description
1 polymer ?
#
loop_
_entity_poly.entity_id
_entity_poly.type
_entity_poly.pdbx_seq_one_letter_code
_entity_poly.pdbx_strand_id
1 'polypeptide(L)' 'MMKILRRLLFNILRKHKETFPKILSVEFTSACNAKCIMCPQPEMDRKKENMSNEILEKVINDCVGNH' A
#
# COMPACT_ATOMS: atom_id res chain seq x y z
N MET A 1 21.24 -25.03 25.38
CA MET A 1 21.17 -25.48 23.97
C MET A 1 19.85 -25.13 23.27
N MET A 2 18.67 -25.57 23.76
CA MET A 2 17.36 -25.31 23.12
C MET A 2 16.99 -23.82 22.90
N LYS A 3 17.40 -22.91 23.79
CA LYS A 3 17.08 -21.48 23.67
C LYS A 3 17.70 -20.82 22.43
N ILE A 4 18.90 -21.27 22.03
CA ILE A 4 19.62 -20.72 20.87
C ILE A 4 18.95 -21.18 19.58
N LEU A 5 18.61 -22.46 19.49
CA LEU A 5 17.87 -23.04 18.36
C LEU A 5 16.52 -22.34 18.16
N ARG A 6 15.75 -22.16 19.25
CA ARG A 6 14.46 -21.45 19.21
C ARG A 6 14.60 -20.01 18.70
N ARG A 7 15.68 -19.31 19.09
CA ARG A 7 15.94 -17.92 18.69
C ARG A 7 16.31 -17.81 17.21
N LEU A 8 17.13 -18.75 16.71
CA LEU A 8 17.46 -18.86 15.29
C LEU A 8 16.21 -19.14 14.46
N LEU A 9 15.39 -20.10 14.89
CA LEU A 9 14.15 -20.47 14.20
C LEU A 9 13.13 -19.30 14.17
N PHE A 10 12.96 -18.59 15.28
CA PHE A 10 12.15 -17.38 15.34
C PHE A 10 12.66 -16.27 14.40
N ASN A 11 13.97 -16.07 14.31
CA ASN A 11 14.55 -15.06 13.44
C ASN A 11 14.36 -15.39 11.96
N ILE A 12 14.44 -16.68 11.60
CA ILE A 12 14.15 -17.15 10.24
C ILE A 12 12.68 -16.94 9.92
N LEU A 13 11.76 -17.39 10.79
CA LEU A 13 10.32 -17.20 10.59
C LEU A 13 9.95 -15.71 10.49
N ARG A 14 10.55 -14.86 11.32
CA ARG A 14 10.34 -13.40 11.26
C ARG A 14 10.87 -12.80 9.95
N LYS A 15 12.02 -13.27 9.45
CA LYS A 15 12.61 -12.82 8.19
C LYS A 15 11.74 -13.18 6.98
N HIS A 16 11.06 -14.32 7.04
CA HIS A 16 10.20 -14.82 5.97
C HIS A 16 8.71 -14.50 6.18
N LYS A 17 8.35 -13.77 7.23
CA LYS A 17 6.98 -13.33 7.42
C LYS A 17 6.71 -12.15 6.49
N GLU A 18 5.95 -12.39 5.44
CA GLU A 18 5.39 -11.31 4.64
C GLU A 18 4.52 -10.43 5.54
N THR A 19 4.85 -9.15 5.59
CA THR A 19 4.07 -8.16 6.33
C THR A 19 3.10 -7.51 5.37
N PHE A 20 1.85 -7.98 5.38
CA PHE A 20 0.78 -7.26 4.72
C PHE A 20 0.64 -5.86 5.36
N PRO A 21 0.47 -4.79 4.57
CA PRO A 21 0.36 -3.44 5.11
C PRO A 21 -0.84 -3.34 6.05
N LYS A 22 -0.63 -2.73 7.22
CA LYS A 22 -1.72 -2.51 8.19
C LYS A 22 -2.69 -1.40 7.75
N ILE A 23 -2.20 -0.47 6.94
CA ILE A 23 -2.95 0.68 6.42
C ILE A 23 -2.57 0.83 4.96
N LEU A 24 -3.59 0.92 4.10
CA LEU A 24 -3.45 1.21 2.68
C LEU A 24 -4.25 2.49 2.37
N SER A 25 -3.61 3.46 1.74
CA SER A 25 -4.26 4.67 1.24
C SER A 25 -4.22 4.65 -0.28
N VAL A 26 -5.39 4.78 -0.91
CA VAL A 26 -5.54 4.68 -2.37
C VAL A 26 -6.08 6.00 -2.91
N GLU A 27 -5.36 6.59 -3.85
CA GLU A 27 -5.81 7.77 -4.59
C GLU A 27 -6.49 7.33 -5.88
N PHE A 28 -7.82 7.37 -5.93
CA PHE A 28 -8.58 6.96 -7.12
C PHE A 28 -8.46 7.95 -8.28
N THR A 29 -8.17 9.21 -7.97
CA THR A 29 -8.01 10.26 -8.97
C THR A 29 -7.00 11.28 -8.50
N SER A 30 -6.13 11.70 -9.41
CA SER A 30 -5.25 12.84 -9.21
C SER A 30 -5.89 14.14 -9.73
N ALA A 31 -7.20 14.17 -9.97
CA ALA A 31 -7.93 15.36 -10.37
C ALA A 31 -8.72 15.94 -9.19
N CYS A 32 -8.59 17.25 -8.97
CA CYS A 32 -9.41 18.00 -8.02
C CYS A 32 -9.84 19.33 -8.66
N ASN A 33 -11.07 19.78 -8.36
CA ASN A 33 -11.64 21.04 -8.84
C ASN A 33 -11.41 22.22 -7.89
N ALA A 34 -10.98 21.97 -6.66
CA ALA A 34 -10.68 23.01 -5.70
C ALA A 34 -9.41 23.80 -6.06
N LYS A 35 -9.37 25.08 -5.69
CA LYS A 35 -8.22 25.98 -5.91
C LYS A 35 -7.64 26.43 -4.57
N CYS A 36 -7.28 25.45 -3.77
CA CYS A 36 -6.76 25.65 -2.44
C CYS A 36 -5.39 26.34 -2.48
N ILE A 37 -5.19 27.38 -1.66
CA ILE A 37 -3.92 28.14 -1.61
C ILE A 37 -2.71 27.31 -1.17
N MET A 38 -2.95 26.22 -0.44
CA MET A 38 -1.92 25.31 0.08
C MET A 38 -1.74 24.05 -0.79
N CYS A 39 -2.45 23.95 -1.92
CA CYS A 39 -2.40 22.75 -2.75
C CYS A 39 -1.19 22.80 -3.68
N PRO A 40 -0.28 21.81 -3.64
CA PRO A 40 0.89 21.77 -4.52
C PRO A 40 0.54 21.37 -5.96
N GLN A 41 -0.65 20.82 -6.18
CA GLN A 41 -1.07 20.20 -7.43
C GLN A 41 -1.02 21.08 -8.69
N PRO A 42 -1.19 22.42 -8.63
CA PRO A 42 -0.95 23.29 -9.79
C PRO A 42 0.50 23.35 -10.26
N GLU A 43 1.46 23.14 -9.35
CA GLU A 43 2.90 23.19 -9.61
C GLU A 43 3.49 21.81 -9.92
N MET A 44 2.70 20.74 -9.77
CA MET A 44 3.15 19.38 -10.07
C MET A 44 3.06 19.08 -11.57
N ASP A 45 4.11 18.44 -12.12
CA ASP A 45 4.12 17.90 -13.48
C ASP A 45 3.26 16.63 -13.64
N ARG A 46 2.65 16.15 -12.55
CA ARG A 46 1.85 14.92 -12.54
C ARG A 46 0.57 15.10 -13.34
N LYS A 47 0.33 14.18 -14.29
CA LYS A 47 -0.90 14.13 -15.07
C LYS A 47 -2.12 13.90 -14.18
N LYS A 48 -3.20 14.64 -14.48
CA LYS A 48 -4.51 14.47 -13.85
C LYS A 48 -5.26 13.33 -14.54
N GLU A 49 -5.49 12.25 -13.81
CA GLU A 49 -6.13 11.04 -14.33
C GLU A 49 -6.84 10.26 -13.24
N ASN A 50 -7.73 9.37 -13.68
CA ASN A 50 -8.41 8.42 -12.82
C ASN A 50 -7.70 7.07 -12.90
N MET A 51 -7.63 6.38 -11.77
CA MET A 51 -7.29 4.98 -11.72
C MET A 51 -8.25 4.17 -12.60
N SER A 52 -7.73 3.18 -13.33
CA SER A 52 -8.57 2.28 -14.10
C SER A 52 -9.33 1.32 -13.18
N ASN A 53 -10.51 0.88 -13.62
CA ASN A 53 -11.29 -0.12 -12.88
C ASN A 53 -10.53 -1.44 -12.71
N GLU A 54 -9.73 -1.84 -13.70
CA GLU A 54 -8.88 -3.03 -13.61
C GLU A 54 -7.91 -2.98 -12.42
N ILE A 55 -7.26 -1.82 -12.21
CA ILE A 55 -6.36 -1.64 -11.06
C ILE A 55 -7.16 -1.60 -9.75
N LEU A 56 -8.33 -0.98 -9.75
CA LEU A 56 -9.22 -0.98 -8.59
C LEU A 56 -9.61 -2.41 -8.18
N GLU A 57 -10.05 -3.23 -9.14
CA GLU A 57 -10.40 -4.63 -8.92
C GLU A 57 -9.22 -5.43 -8.40
N LYS A 58 -8.02 -5.21 -8.97
CA LYS A 58 -6.79 -5.82 -8.46
C LYS A 58 -6.54 -5.46 -6.99
N VAL A 59 -6.61 -4.18 -6.64
CA VAL A 59 -6.40 -3.72 -5.26
C VAL A 59 -7.40 -4.37 -4.30
N ILE A 60 -8.67 -4.46 -4.69
CA ILE A 60 -9.70 -5.14 -3.90
C ILE A 60 -9.34 -6.61 -3.71
N ASN A 61 -9.06 -7.34 -4.79
CA ASN A 61 -8.74 -8.77 -4.74
C ASN A 61 -7.51 -9.07 -3.88
N ASP A 62 -6.46 -8.23 -3.98
CA ASP A 62 -5.25 -8.37 -3.16
C ASP A 62 -5.51 -8.10 -1.66
N CYS A 63 -6.52 -7.29 -1.34
CA CYS A 63 -6.83 -6.85 0.03
C CYS A 63 -7.96 -7.62 0.71
N VAL A 64 -8.79 -8.34 -0.03
CA VAL A 64 -9.93 -9.11 0.52
C VAL A 64 -9.48 -10.22 1.48
N GLY A 65 -8.19 -10.58 1.46
CA GLY A 65 -7.63 -11.59 2.36
C GLY A 65 -8.15 -12.97 1.97
N ASN A 66 -7.30 -13.75 1.31
CA ASN A 66 -7.57 -15.18 1.16
C ASN A 66 -7.42 -15.80 2.55
N HIS A 67 -8.55 -15.99 3.24
CA HIS A 67 -8.64 -16.75 4.48
C HIS A 67 -8.22 -18.21 4.28
#